data_AF-A0A0P0RPG2-F1
#
_entry.id   AF-A0A0P0RPG2-F1
#
_cell.length_a   1.000
_cell.length_b   1.000
_cell.length_c   1.000
_cell.angle_alpha   90.00
_cell.angle_beta   90.00
_cell.angle_gamma   90.00
#
_symmetry.space_group_name_H-M   'P 1'
#
loop_
_entity.id
_entity.type
_entity.pdbx_description
1 polymer ?
#
loop_
_entity_poly.entity_id
_entity_poly.type
_entity_poly.pdbx_seq_one_letter_code
_entity_poly.pdbx_strand_id
1 'polypeptide(L)'
;MNKKQFIHKKPAYFRGQLLNEEDFRDEQRYHANARYRHNLNLHGWGIVHGLEVRHGGGNEIVVSPGFAVDGRGHEIDLKHEEKLQLPSNEANAVLVVSLHYEEDEAAPAGADDSERNTRKCYGVVTVAPGVVEAAVILATIVLDDKSHVSAHAIKDTNRRHMKSLLAPGSVTADSLDAHLKRGWLRMPFRPTPLPTDIEDAPPGFRVGPTEARAHREIDKKPNTRGAAGTMAISLAPSVTRVLRLRVAGEINDARLSVELFLGGWDTGARKHVAKSILKHEIKGGPYDETWHVKEGDLHLETSTLSIEIRSEAYARVSLVAIEVTCDPALLHVADVVE
;
A
#
# COMPACT_ATOMS: atom_id res chain seq x y z
N MET A 1 -36.71 26.55 19.85
CA MET A 1 -37.75 25.51 19.80
C MET A 1 -37.05 24.16 19.76
N ASN A 2 -37.26 23.29 20.73
CA ASN A 2 -36.53 22.02 20.82
C ASN A 2 -37.44 20.87 20.40
N LYS A 3 -37.08 20.17 19.32
CA LYS A 3 -37.79 18.96 18.87
C LYS A 3 -37.06 17.74 19.42
N LYS A 4 -37.70 16.98 20.32
CA LYS A 4 -37.16 15.72 20.82
C LYS A 4 -37.44 14.62 19.80
N GLN A 5 -36.40 13.87 19.41
CA GLN A 5 -36.51 12.66 18.60
C GLN A 5 -36.12 11.48 19.46
N PHE A 6 -36.97 10.45 19.49
CA PHE A 6 -36.66 9.19 20.15
C PHE A 6 -35.62 8.42 19.35
N ILE A 7 -34.55 7.96 20.01
CA ILE A 7 -33.44 7.22 19.36
C ILE A 7 -33.40 5.78 19.86
N HIS A 8 -33.49 5.56 21.17
CA HIS A 8 -33.60 4.24 21.79
C HIS A 8 -34.03 4.36 23.26
N LYS A 9 -34.38 3.23 23.88
CA LYS A 9 -34.60 3.07 25.33
C LYS A 9 -33.54 2.14 25.93
N LYS A 10 -33.33 2.22 27.24
CA LYS A 10 -32.46 1.32 28.02
C LYS A 10 -33.12 1.03 29.38
N PRO A 11 -32.77 -0.08 30.05
CA PRO A 11 -33.26 -0.37 31.40
C PRO A 11 -32.94 0.78 32.38
N ALA A 12 -33.87 1.05 33.28
CA ALA A 12 -33.75 2.07 34.31
C ALA A 12 -34.10 1.45 35.67
N TYR A 13 -33.06 0.97 36.36
CA TYR A 13 -33.23 0.30 37.63
C TYR A 13 -33.49 1.27 38.78
N PHE A 14 -34.32 0.88 39.72
CA PHE A 14 -34.56 1.62 40.95
C PHE A 14 -34.46 0.74 42.19
N ARG A 15 -34.24 1.38 43.35
CA ARG A 15 -34.05 0.67 44.60
C ARG A 15 -35.31 -0.10 45.00
N GLY A 16 -35.15 -1.39 45.27
CA GLY A 16 -36.25 -2.28 45.65
C GLY A 16 -37.04 -2.86 44.47
N GLN A 17 -36.60 -2.63 43.23
CA GLN A 17 -37.16 -3.28 42.06
C GLN A 17 -36.87 -4.79 42.09
N LEU A 18 -37.91 -5.61 41.85
CA LEU A 18 -37.76 -7.02 41.55
C LEU A 18 -37.40 -7.16 40.07
N LEU A 19 -36.24 -7.75 39.77
CA LEU A 19 -35.78 -8.00 38.40
C LEU A 19 -36.26 -9.35 37.91
N ASN A 20 -36.72 -9.41 36.67
CA ASN A 20 -37.09 -10.66 35.99
C ASN A 20 -36.20 -10.92 34.77
N GLU A 21 -36.41 -12.04 34.09
CA GLU A 21 -35.65 -12.45 32.91
C GLU A 21 -35.73 -11.44 31.75
N GLU A 22 -36.82 -10.69 31.65
CA GLU A 22 -37.01 -9.71 30.59
C GLU A 22 -36.12 -8.48 30.80
N ASP A 23 -35.94 -8.05 32.05
CA ASP A 23 -35.04 -6.94 32.40
C ASP A 23 -33.60 -7.24 31.95
N PHE A 24 -33.10 -8.44 32.25
CA PHE A 24 -31.76 -8.87 31.85
C PHE A 24 -31.62 -9.06 30.34
N ARG A 25 -32.65 -9.60 29.68
CA ARG A 25 -32.68 -9.75 28.22
C ARG A 25 -32.65 -8.39 27.53
N ASP A 26 -33.39 -7.41 28.05
CA ASP A 26 -33.41 -6.05 27.54
C ASP A 26 -32.06 -5.34 27.79
N GLU A 27 -31.42 -5.57 28.93
CA GLU A 27 -30.07 -5.06 29.21
C GLU A 27 -29.02 -5.63 28.24
N GLN A 28 -29.00 -6.96 28.06
CA GLN A 28 -28.07 -7.62 27.13
C GLN A 28 -28.28 -7.13 25.70
N ARG A 29 -29.53 -7.05 25.24
CA ARG A 29 -29.87 -6.51 23.90
C ARG A 29 -29.45 -5.05 23.77
N TYR A 30 -29.61 -4.23 24.79
CA TYR A 30 -29.17 -2.83 24.75
C TYR A 30 -27.65 -2.74 24.52
N HIS A 31 -26.85 -3.50 25.26
CA HIS A 31 -25.39 -3.51 25.13
C HIS A 31 -24.92 -4.12 23.81
N ALA A 32 -25.47 -5.27 23.42
CA ALA A 32 -25.15 -5.92 22.14
C ALA A 32 -25.44 -4.99 20.96
N ASN A 33 -26.64 -4.40 20.90
CA ASN A 33 -27.01 -3.47 19.83
C ASN A 33 -26.16 -2.19 19.84
N ALA A 34 -25.74 -1.69 21.02
CA ALA A 34 -24.82 -0.57 21.10
C ALA A 34 -23.44 -0.91 20.49
N ARG A 35 -22.93 -2.12 20.75
CA ARG A 35 -21.68 -2.63 20.18
C ARG A 35 -21.78 -2.85 18.67
N TYR A 36 -22.86 -3.46 18.19
CA TYR A 36 -23.08 -3.65 16.76
C TYR A 36 -23.14 -2.31 16.01
N ARG A 37 -23.85 -1.31 16.56
CA ARG A 37 -23.86 0.05 16.00
C ARG A 37 -22.48 0.71 16.04
N HIS A 38 -21.70 0.51 17.09
CA HIS A 38 -20.33 1.03 17.19
C HIS A 38 -19.46 0.44 16.08
N ASN A 39 -19.48 -0.89 15.94
CA ASN A 39 -18.74 -1.61 14.91
C ASN A 39 -19.14 -1.11 13.52
N LEU A 40 -20.42 -1.17 13.18
CA LEU A 40 -20.88 -0.80 11.83
C LEU A 40 -20.71 0.68 11.49
N ASN A 41 -21.02 1.60 12.40
CA ASN A 41 -21.03 3.03 12.06
C ASN A 41 -19.67 3.71 12.21
N LEU A 42 -18.77 3.18 13.05
CA LEU A 42 -17.46 3.79 13.27
C LEU A 42 -16.34 3.03 12.56
N HIS A 43 -16.48 1.71 12.41
CA HIS A 43 -15.39 0.87 11.92
C HIS A 43 -15.75 0.04 10.68
N GLY A 44 -17.03 -0.11 10.35
CA GLY A 44 -17.51 -0.89 9.22
C GLY A 44 -17.59 -2.40 9.51
N TRP A 45 -17.41 -3.19 8.45
CA TRP A 45 -17.43 -4.66 8.52
C TRP A 45 -16.42 -5.26 7.54
N GLY A 46 -15.97 -6.47 7.84
CA GLY A 46 -14.94 -7.20 7.10
C GLY A 46 -13.95 -7.96 8.02
N ILE A 47 -12.90 -8.49 7.42
CA ILE A 47 -11.78 -9.19 8.07
C ILE A 47 -10.86 -8.16 8.72
N VAL A 48 -10.59 -8.30 10.02
CA VAL A 48 -9.62 -7.46 10.74
C VAL A 48 -8.21 -8.00 10.55
N HIS A 49 -8.02 -9.30 10.84
CA HIS A 49 -6.76 -10.01 10.63
C HIS A 49 -7.01 -11.52 10.50
N GLY A 50 -6.07 -12.25 9.88
CA GLY A 50 -6.18 -13.70 9.69
C GLY A 50 -7.31 -14.11 8.77
N LEU A 51 -7.86 -15.31 8.97
CA LEU A 51 -8.91 -15.91 8.14
C LEU A 51 -8.48 -16.14 6.68
N GLU A 52 -7.21 -16.45 6.47
CA GLU A 52 -6.67 -16.90 5.18
C GLU A 52 -7.24 -18.27 4.85
N VAL A 53 -7.69 -18.44 3.60
CA VAL A 53 -8.10 -19.74 3.08
C VAL A 53 -6.96 -20.31 2.25
N ARG A 54 -6.51 -21.50 2.61
CA ARG A 54 -5.46 -22.25 1.89
C ARG A 54 -5.91 -23.66 1.57
N HIS A 55 -5.24 -24.29 0.63
CA HIS A 55 -5.48 -25.69 0.28
C HIS A 55 -4.94 -26.61 1.39
N GLY A 56 -5.77 -27.55 1.85
CA GLY A 56 -5.43 -28.54 2.90
C GLY A 56 -4.85 -29.85 2.36
N GLY A 57 -4.92 -30.06 1.04
CA GLY A 57 -4.65 -31.34 0.40
C GLY A 57 -5.93 -32.09 0.04
N GLY A 58 -5.92 -32.82 -1.08
CA GLY A 58 -7.15 -33.45 -1.59
C GLY A 58 -8.25 -32.43 -1.89
N ASN A 59 -9.49 -32.70 -1.46
CA ASN A 59 -10.63 -31.79 -1.61
C ASN A 59 -10.94 -31.00 -0.33
N GLU A 60 -9.91 -30.63 0.42
CA GLU A 60 -10.01 -29.91 1.69
C GLU A 60 -9.47 -28.48 1.58
N ILE A 61 -10.13 -27.56 2.28
CA ILE A 61 -9.61 -26.22 2.55
C ILE A 61 -9.35 -26.06 4.04
N VAL A 62 -8.46 -25.12 4.33
CA VAL A 62 -8.09 -24.75 5.68
C VAL A 62 -8.26 -23.25 5.84
N VAL A 63 -8.96 -22.83 6.89
CA VAL A 63 -9.12 -21.43 7.28
C VAL A 63 -8.26 -21.17 8.51
N SER A 64 -7.35 -20.20 8.44
CA SER A 64 -6.51 -19.82 9.58
C SER A 64 -7.33 -19.13 10.68
N PRO A 65 -6.85 -19.16 11.94
CA PRO A 65 -7.41 -18.33 13.00
C PRO A 65 -7.45 -16.85 12.62
N GLY A 66 -8.41 -16.11 13.15
CA GLY A 66 -8.51 -14.68 12.88
C GLY A 66 -9.81 -14.06 13.37
N PHE A 67 -9.97 -12.78 13.08
CA PHE A 67 -11.07 -11.98 13.60
C PHE A 67 -11.76 -11.21 12.48
N ALA A 68 -13.09 -11.21 12.50
CA ALA A 68 -13.90 -10.44 11.57
C ALA A 68 -15.13 -9.81 12.24
N VAL A 69 -15.66 -8.78 11.58
CA VAL A 69 -16.96 -8.20 11.87
C VAL A 69 -17.88 -8.45 10.68
N ASP A 70 -19.04 -9.05 10.93
CA ASP A 70 -20.03 -9.32 9.90
C ASP A 70 -20.83 -8.06 9.50
N GLY A 71 -21.63 -8.13 8.44
CA GLY A 71 -22.45 -7.02 7.95
C GLY A 71 -23.57 -6.59 8.91
N ARG A 72 -23.79 -7.30 10.02
CA ARG A 72 -24.72 -6.95 11.11
C ARG A 72 -23.99 -6.40 12.35
N GLY A 73 -22.66 -6.36 12.33
CA GLY A 73 -21.82 -5.81 13.39
C GLY A 73 -21.41 -6.83 14.44
N HIS A 74 -21.70 -8.12 14.23
CA HIS A 74 -21.27 -9.19 15.12
C HIS A 74 -19.77 -9.40 14.99
N GLU A 75 -19.12 -9.58 16.13
CA GLU A 75 -17.71 -9.92 16.21
C GLU A 75 -17.57 -11.45 16.16
N ILE A 76 -16.71 -11.92 15.27
CA ILE A 76 -16.47 -13.35 15.05
C ILE A 76 -14.97 -13.61 15.23
N ASP A 77 -14.63 -14.27 16.33
CA ASP A 77 -13.28 -14.67 16.70
C ASP A 77 -13.09 -16.16 16.43
N LEU A 78 -12.40 -16.50 15.35
CA LEU A 78 -12.04 -17.87 15.02
C LEU A 78 -10.69 -18.19 15.66
N LYS A 79 -10.72 -18.87 16.82
CA LYS A 79 -9.53 -19.09 17.66
C LYS A 79 -8.59 -20.18 17.16
N HIS A 80 -9.11 -21.10 16.35
CA HIS A 80 -8.40 -22.27 15.89
C HIS A 80 -8.54 -22.43 14.38
N GLU A 81 -7.59 -23.15 13.80
CA GLU A 81 -7.63 -23.48 12.38
C GLU A 81 -8.81 -24.40 12.09
N GLU A 82 -9.62 -24.06 11.09
CA GLU A 82 -10.77 -24.85 10.68
C GLU A 82 -10.52 -25.55 9.35
N LYS A 83 -10.74 -26.86 9.33
CA LYS A 83 -10.59 -27.69 8.14
C LYS A 83 -11.95 -28.08 7.60
N LEU A 84 -12.22 -27.75 6.34
CA LEU A 84 -13.49 -28.02 5.71
C LEU A 84 -13.28 -28.86 4.45
N GLN A 85 -13.99 -29.98 4.39
CA GLN A 85 -14.12 -30.78 3.18
C GLN A 85 -15.09 -30.08 2.22
N LEU A 86 -14.68 -29.91 0.97
CA LEU A 86 -15.53 -29.28 -0.03
C LEU A 86 -16.70 -30.20 -0.39
N PRO A 87 -17.93 -29.67 -0.45
CA PRO A 87 -19.08 -30.47 -0.85
C PRO A 87 -18.93 -30.96 -2.29
N SER A 88 -19.42 -32.17 -2.57
CA SER A 88 -19.51 -32.67 -3.94
C SER A 88 -20.40 -31.74 -4.76
N ASN A 89 -19.84 -31.15 -5.81
CA ASN A 89 -20.52 -30.21 -6.70
C ASN A 89 -20.22 -30.54 -8.16
N GLU A 90 -20.95 -29.90 -9.06
CA GLU A 90 -20.73 -29.99 -10.49
C GLU A 90 -19.32 -29.51 -10.89
N ALA A 91 -18.80 -30.06 -11.98
CA ALA A 91 -17.53 -29.65 -12.54
C ALA A 91 -17.55 -28.14 -12.87
N ASN A 92 -16.46 -27.43 -12.57
CA ASN A 92 -16.36 -25.97 -12.73
C ASN A 92 -17.32 -25.12 -11.88
N ALA A 93 -17.91 -25.69 -10.81
CA ALA A 93 -18.72 -24.90 -9.88
C ALA A 93 -17.87 -23.83 -9.17
N VAL A 94 -18.47 -22.66 -9.00
CA VAL A 94 -17.88 -21.56 -8.20
C VAL A 94 -18.49 -21.63 -6.81
N LEU A 95 -17.64 -21.84 -5.81
CA LEU A 95 -18.02 -21.86 -4.40
C LEU A 95 -17.46 -20.64 -3.70
N VAL A 96 -18.19 -20.14 -2.70
CA VAL A 96 -17.75 -19.06 -1.84
C VAL A 96 -17.55 -19.60 -0.44
N VAL A 97 -16.38 -19.31 0.13
CA VAL A 97 -16.07 -19.54 1.54
C VAL A 97 -16.45 -18.27 2.28
N SER A 98 -17.38 -18.38 3.24
CA SER A 98 -17.86 -17.25 4.01
C SER A 98 -17.94 -17.57 5.50
N LEU A 99 -17.79 -16.55 6.33
CA LEU A 99 -17.91 -16.61 7.79
C LEU A 99 -19.09 -15.76 8.26
N HIS A 100 -19.97 -16.33 9.09
CA HIS A 100 -21.10 -15.61 9.67
C HIS A 100 -21.33 -15.98 11.13
N TYR A 101 -22.03 -15.10 11.85
CA TYR A 101 -22.37 -15.31 13.25
C TYR A 101 -23.72 -16.04 13.36
N GLU A 102 -23.77 -17.06 14.19
CA GLU A 102 -24.99 -17.80 14.54
C GLU A 102 -25.13 -17.92 16.05
N GLU A 103 -26.36 -17.90 16.55
CA GLU A 103 -26.68 -18.07 17.97
C GLU A 103 -27.77 -19.13 18.11
N ASP A 104 -27.61 -20.07 19.04
CA ASP A 104 -28.58 -21.14 19.27
C ASP A 104 -29.98 -20.59 19.59
N GLU A 105 -31.03 -21.31 19.19
CA GLU A 105 -32.38 -21.05 19.68
C GLU A 105 -32.51 -21.34 21.18
N ALA A 106 -33.55 -20.78 21.81
CA ALA A 106 -33.81 -21.05 23.22
C ALA A 106 -34.02 -22.56 23.45
N ALA A 107 -33.38 -23.09 24.49
CA ALA A 107 -33.48 -24.50 24.82
C ALA A 107 -34.95 -24.95 24.99
N PRO A 108 -35.34 -26.12 24.48
CA PRO A 108 -36.71 -26.60 24.57
C PRO A 108 -37.15 -26.82 26.02
N ALA A 109 -38.46 -26.71 26.26
CA ALA A 109 -39.06 -26.97 27.57
C ALA A 109 -38.82 -28.44 27.98
N GLY A 110 -37.82 -28.67 28.83
CA GLY A 110 -37.41 -30.01 29.28
C GLY A 110 -35.89 -30.28 29.21
N ALA A 111 -35.10 -29.37 28.62
CA ALA A 111 -33.64 -29.47 28.64
C ALA A 111 -33.08 -29.36 30.07
N ASP A 112 -31.86 -29.86 30.33
CA ASP A 112 -31.21 -29.70 31.63
C ASP A 112 -30.99 -28.21 31.98
N ASP A 113 -30.86 -27.88 33.27
CA ASP A 113 -30.68 -26.50 33.74
C ASP A 113 -29.40 -25.87 33.19
N SER A 114 -28.36 -26.66 32.91
CA SER A 114 -27.12 -26.19 32.30
C SER A 114 -27.29 -25.67 30.86
N GLU A 115 -28.11 -26.35 30.06
CA GLU A 115 -28.46 -25.94 28.68
C GLU A 115 -29.45 -24.78 28.65
N ARG A 116 -30.33 -24.66 29.65
CA ARG A 116 -31.25 -23.53 29.76
C ARG A 116 -30.58 -22.22 30.15
N ASN A 117 -29.48 -22.28 30.91
CA ASN A 117 -28.81 -21.11 31.45
C ASN A 117 -27.68 -20.56 30.56
N THR A 118 -27.39 -21.20 29.44
CA THR A 118 -26.33 -20.78 28.52
C THR A 118 -26.85 -20.66 27.10
N ARG A 119 -26.37 -19.65 26.38
CA ARG A 119 -26.66 -19.48 24.96
C ARG A 119 -25.36 -19.50 24.17
N LYS A 120 -25.24 -20.49 23.29
CA LYS A 120 -24.00 -20.69 22.52
C LYS A 120 -24.05 -19.84 21.26
N CYS A 121 -22.90 -19.27 20.95
CA CYS A 121 -22.67 -18.40 19.80
C CYS A 121 -21.54 -19.01 18.97
N TYR A 122 -21.68 -19.00 17.65
CA TYR A 122 -20.76 -19.67 16.74
C TYR A 122 -20.32 -18.73 15.62
N GLY A 123 -19.05 -18.85 15.25
CA GLY A 123 -18.56 -18.41 13.94
C GLY A 123 -18.68 -19.56 12.98
N VAL A 124 -19.63 -19.49 12.05
CA VAL A 124 -19.92 -20.58 11.11
C VAL A 124 -19.21 -20.30 9.79
N VAL A 125 -18.21 -21.13 9.49
CA VAL A 125 -17.57 -21.15 8.17
C VAL A 125 -18.42 -22.01 7.24
N THR A 126 -18.84 -21.43 6.12
CA THR A 126 -19.69 -22.09 5.13
C THR A 126 -19.01 -22.09 3.78
N VAL A 127 -19.13 -23.21 3.06
CA VAL A 127 -18.74 -23.32 1.66
C VAL A 127 -19.98 -23.66 0.82
N ALA A 128 -20.43 -22.71 0.00
CA ALA A 128 -21.62 -22.89 -0.82
C ALA A 128 -21.53 -22.06 -2.13
N PRO A 129 -22.36 -22.36 -3.15
CA PRO A 129 -22.44 -21.54 -4.37
C PRO A 129 -22.93 -20.10 -4.13
N GLY A 130 -23.47 -19.81 -2.95
CA GLY A 130 -23.96 -18.50 -2.54
C GLY A 130 -23.47 -18.11 -1.15
N VAL A 131 -23.81 -16.89 -0.74
CA VAL A 131 -23.37 -16.30 0.53
C VAL A 131 -24.59 -15.90 1.33
N VAL A 132 -24.61 -16.26 2.62
CA VAL A 132 -25.64 -15.81 3.56
C VAL A 132 -25.57 -14.29 3.68
N GLU A 133 -26.72 -13.64 3.83
CA GLU A 133 -26.78 -12.19 4.03
C GLU A 133 -25.85 -11.76 5.17
N ALA A 134 -25.08 -10.69 4.94
CA ALA A 134 -24.14 -10.10 5.89
C ALA A 134 -22.94 -10.98 6.27
N ALA A 135 -22.74 -12.15 5.66
CA ALA A 135 -21.54 -12.96 5.90
C ALA A 135 -20.28 -12.29 5.33
N VAL A 136 -19.14 -12.57 5.94
CA VAL A 136 -17.81 -12.11 5.51
C VAL A 136 -17.23 -13.10 4.51
N ILE A 137 -16.99 -12.65 3.28
CA ILE A 137 -16.38 -13.48 2.24
C ILE A 137 -14.89 -13.64 2.54
N LEU A 138 -14.44 -14.90 2.67
CA LEU A 138 -13.06 -15.26 2.94
C LEU A 138 -12.30 -15.68 1.67
N ALA A 139 -12.97 -16.37 0.73
CA ALA A 139 -12.39 -16.74 -0.55
C ALA A 139 -13.45 -17.16 -1.56
N THR A 140 -13.07 -17.19 -2.83
CA THR A 140 -13.83 -17.82 -3.91
C THR A 140 -13.02 -19.00 -4.46
N ILE A 141 -13.65 -20.15 -4.60
CA ILE A 141 -13.04 -21.39 -5.08
C ILE A 141 -13.68 -21.75 -6.41
N VAL A 142 -12.86 -22.03 -7.43
CA VAL A 142 -13.32 -22.55 -8.72
C VAL A 142 -12.90 -24.01 -8.83
N LEU A 143 -13.85 -24.94 -8.83
CA LEU A 143 -13.52 -26.36 -8.98
C LEU A 143 -13.01 -26.65 -10.40
N ASP A 144 -12.20 -27.69 -10.55
CA ASP A 144 -11.76 -28.16 -11.87
C ASP A 144 -12.82 -29.02 -12.59
N ASP A 145 -12.44 -29.57 -13.74
CA ASP A 145 -13.27 -30.46 -14.57
C ASP A 145 -13.61 -31.80 -13.87
N LYS A 146 -12.93 -32.13 -12.77
CA LYS A 146 -13.11 -33.32 -11.95
C LYS A 146 -13.67 -33.00 -10.56
N SER A 147 -14.15 -31.77 -10.35
CA SER A 147 -14.69 -31.28 -9.07
C SER A 147 -13.68 -31.27 -7.92
N HIS A 148 -12.38 -31.13 -8.22
CA HIS A 148 -11.32 -30.97 -7.23
C HIS A 148 -10.87 -29.52 -7.09
N VAL A 149 -10.37 -29.19 -5.90
CA VAL A 149 -9.70 -27.91 -5.62
C VAL A 149 -8.18 -28.05 -5.73
N SER A 150 -7.55 -27.04 -6.31
CA SER A 150 -6.10 -26.86 -6.27
C SER A 150 -5.74 -25.57 -5.53
N ALA A 151 -4.49 -25.42 -5.10
CA ALA A 151 -4.04 -24.19 -4.44
C ALA A 151 -4.27 -22.92 -5.29
N HIS A 152 -4.22 -23.02 -6.62
CA HIS A 152 -4.41 -21.89 -7.54
C HIS A 152 -5.90 -21.59 -7.82
N ALA A 153 -6.79 -22.49 -7.45
CA ALA A 153 -8.24 -22.31 -7.59
C ALA A 153 -8.84 -21.43 -6.49
N ILE A 154 -8.12 -21.23 -5.39
CA ILE A 154 -8.54 -20.39 -4.27
C ILE A 154 -8.14 -18.95 -4.58
N LYS A 155 -9.15 -18.09 -4.73
CA LYS A 155 -8.98 -16.65 -5.00
C LYS A 155 -9.43 -15.86 -3.78
N ASP A 156 -8.55 -15.01 -3.29
CA ASP A 156 -8.76 -14.10 -2.17
C ASP A 156 -9.20 -12.69 -2.63
N THR A 157 -9.36 -12.48 -3.93
CA THR A 157 -9.68 -11.15 -4.53
C THR A 157 -10.95 -10.51 -3.98
N ASN A 158 -11.88 -11.32 -3.46
CA ASN A 158 -13.16 -10.85 -2.92
C ASN A 158 -13.14 -10.71 -1.39
N ARG A 159 -11.97 -10.89 -0.74
CA ARG A 159 -11.81 -10.66 0.70
C ARG A 159 -12.05 -9.19 1.01
N ARG A 160 -13.06 -8.95 1.83
CA ARG A 160 -13.33 -7.61 2.36
C ARG A 160 -12.58 -7.44 3.66
N HIS A 161 -11.44 -6.77 3.63
CA HIS A 161 -10.82 -6.28 4.86
C HIS A 161 -11.63 -5.13 5.46
N MET A 162 -11.73 -5.13 6.78
CA MET A 162 -12.37 -4.07 7.54
C MET A 162 -11.54 -2.81 7.39
N LYS A 163 -12.16 -1.77 6.82
CA LYS A 163 -11.55 -0.44 6.68
C LYS A 163 -12.25 0.48 7.65
N SER A 164 -11.49 1.13 8.54
CA SER A 164 -12.03 2.18 9.40
C SER A 164 -12.75 3.21 8.54
N LEU A 165 -14.01 3.49 8.87
CA LEU A 165 -14.82 4.47 8.16
C LEU A 165 -14.30 5.84 8.54
N LEU A 166 -13.47 6.42 7.66
CA LEU A 166 -13.07 7.81 7.79
C LEU A 166 -14.29 8.71 7.55
N ALA A 167 -14.48 9.69 8.43
CA ALA A 167 -15.59 10.62 8.29
C ALA A 167 -15.45 11.38 6.95
N PRO A 168 -16.57 11.73 6.29
CA PRO A 168 -16.52 12.62 5.13
C PRO A 168 -15.75 13.90 5.47
N GLY A 169 -14.63 14.15 4.78
CA GLY A 169 -13.70 15.26 5.06
C GLY A 169 -12.45 14.90 5.86
N SER A 170 -12.29 13.66 6.30
CA SER A 170 -11.03 13.15 6.86
C SER A 170 -9.97 13.02 5.76
N VAL A 171 -8.74 13.46 6.05
CA VAL A 171 -7.63 13.46 5.08
C VAL A 171 -7.02 12.05 4.97
N THR A 172 -7.38 11.27 3.96
CA THR A 172 -6.60 10.13 3.46
C THR A 172 -5.29 10.57 2.82
N ALA A 173 -4.33 9.65 2.67
CA ALA A 173 -3.15 9.86 1.84
C ALA A 173 -3.52 10.38 0.43
N ASP A 174 -4.60 9.87 -0.15
CA ASP A 174 -5.12 10.33 -1.45
C ASP A 174 -5.62 11.76 -1.43
N SER A 175 -6.24 12.19 -0.33
CA SER A 175 -6.77 13.55 -0.15
C SER A 175 -5.79 14.57 0.43
N LEU A 176 -4.53 14.17 0.72
CA LEU A 176 -3.48 15.13 1.03
C LEU A 176 -3.37 16.14 -0.12
N ASP A 177 -3.26 17.42 0.22
CA ASP A 177 -3.06 18.46 -0.78
C ASP A 177 -1.78 18.16 -1.59
N ALA A 178 -1.82 18.44 -2.90
CA ALA A 178 -0.73 18.14 -3.83
C ALA A 178 0.62 18.73 -3.40
N HIS A 179 0.65 19.84 -2.65
CA HIS A 179 1.91 20.40 -2.14
C HIS A 179 2.56 19.55 -1.04
N LEU A 180 1.78 18.80 -0.24
CA LEU A 180 2.28 17.92 0.81
C LEU A 180 2.83 16.60 0.25
N LYS A 181 2.43 16.23 -0.96
CA LYS A 181 2.94 15.07 -1.70
C LYS A 181 4.20 15.37 -2.51
N ARG A 182 4.74 16.60 -2.40
CA ARG A 182 5.91 17.05 -3.16
C ARG A 182 7.08 17.33 -2.25
N GLY A 183 8.28 16.94 -2.68
CA GLY A 183 9.49 17.17 -1.91
C GLY A 183 10.73 17.20 -2.77
N TRP A 184 11.78 17.85 -2.25
CA TRP A 184 13.09 17.90 -2.90
C TRP A 184 13.99 16.78 -2.37
N LEU A 185 14.38 15.88 -3.26
CA LEU A 185 15.51 15.00 -3.04
C LEU A 185 16.79 15.75 -3.43
N ARG A 186 17.68 15.97 -2.46
CA ARG A 186 18.91 16.77 -2.61
C ARG A 186 20.13 15.89 -2.44
N MET A 187 21.08 15.98 -3.35
CA MET A 187 22.29 15.18 -3.32
C MET A 187 23.51 15.96 -3.82
N PRO A 188 24.71 15.70 -3.26
CA PRO A 188 25.94 16.18 -3.86
C PRO A 188 26.17 15.47 -5.20
N PHE A 189 26.72 16.18 -6.19
CA PHE A 189 27.09 15.55 -7.46
C PHE A 189 28.34 14.69 -7.26
N ARG A 190 28.17 13.36 -7.26
CA ARG A 190 29.25 12.37 -7.14
C ARG A 190 29.27 11.48 -8.39
N PRO A 191 29.70 12.02 -9.55
CA PRO A 191 29.65 11.26 -10.78
C PRO A 191 30.70 10.17 -10.86
N THR A 192 30.35 9.09 -11.55
CA THR A 192 31.33 8.22 -12.20
C THR A 192 31.72 8.83 -13.54
N PRO A 193 32.97 8.61 -14.01
CA PRO A 193 33.37 8.96 -15.37
C PRO A 193 32.43 8.29 -16.38
N LEU A 194 32.22 8.96 -17.52
CA LEU A 194 31.37 8.40 -18.56
C LEU A 194 31.96 7.11 -19.12
N PRO A 195 31.19 6.02 -19.18
CA PRO A 195 31.62 4.81 -19.88
C PRO A 195 31.59 5.11 -21.38
N THR A 196 32.76 5.23 -22.00
CA THR A 196 32.90 5.44 -23.43
C THR A 196 33.80 4.37 -24.03
N ASP A 197 33.35 3.79 -25.15
CA ASP A 197 34.15 2.81 -25.93
C ASP A 197 35.24 3.48 -26.79
N ILE A 198 35.37 4.81 -26.74
CA ILE A 198 36.28 5.63 -27.56
C ILE A 198 37.29 6.34 -26.65
N GLU A 199 38.56 6.40 -27.09
CA GLU A 199 39.71 6.92 -26.32
C GLU A 199 39.67 8.43 -25.99
N ASP A 200 38.89 9.25 -26.71
CA ASP A 200 38.85 10.71 -26.51
C ASP A 200 37.73 11.16 -25.55
N ALA A 201 37.59 10.45 -24.43
CA ALA A 201 36.61 10.81 -23.41
C ALA A 201 37.06 12.07 -22.63
N PRO A 202 36.13 12.99 -22.29
CA PRO A 202 36.43 14.06 -21.35
C PRO A 202 36.88 13.47 -20.00
N PRO A 203 37.82 14.10 -19.30
CA PRO A 203 38.25 13.63 -17.99
C PRO A 203 37.09 13.65 -16.99
N GLY A 204 37.14 12.75 -16.01
CA GLY A 204 36.15 12.72 -14.93
C GLY A 204 36.21 13.95 -14.01
N PHE A 205 35.12 14.22 -13.30
CA PHE A 205 35.13 15.19 -12.21
C PHE A 205 35.91 14.66 -11.00
N ARG A 206 36.60 15.57 -10.31
CA ARG A 206 37.19 15.30 -8.98
C ARG A 206 36.13 15.48 -7.91
N VAL A 207 35.76 14.39 -7.25
CA VAL A 207 34.70 14.38 -6.25
C VAL A 207 35.27 14.78 -4.89
N GLY A 208 34.83 15.94 -4.38
CA GLY A 208 35.07 16.37 -3.02
C GLY A 208 33.92 16.01 -2.08
N PRO A 209 34.02 16.34 -0.78
CA PRO A 209 32.97 16.04 0.20
C PRO A 209 31.65 16.78 -0.11
N THR A 210 31.75 18.01 -0.61
CA THR A 210 30.62 18.92 -0.82
C THR A 210 30.39 19.34 -2.28
N GLU A 211 31.33 19.05 -3.18
CA GLU A 211 31.23 19.44 -4.58
C GLU A 211 32.11 18.58 -5.48
N ALA A 212 31.72 18.46 -6.75
CA ALA A 212 32.51 17.89 -7.83
C ALA A 212 33.14 19.00 -8.67
N ARG A 213 34.42 18.86 -9.01
CA ARG A 213 35.19 19.91 -9.69
C ARG A 213 35.92 19.35 -10.91
N ALA A 214 35.87 20.06 -12.01
CA ALA A 214 36.68 19.75 -13.17
C ALA A 214 38.18 19.92 -12.87
N HIS A 215 39.04 19.37 -13.74
CA HIS A 215 40.46 19.66 -13.71
C HIS A 215 40.71 21.10 -14.18
N ARG A 216 41.52 21.87 -13.45
CA ARG A 216 42.02 23.16 -13.95
C ARG A 216 43.13 22.94 -14.97
N GLU A 217 43.99 21.97 -14.67
CA GLU A 217 45.12 21.60 -15.51
C GLU A 217 45.16 20.08 -15.66
N ILE A 218 45.57 19.63 -16.84
CA ILE A 218 45.85 18.24 -17.18
C ILE A 218 47.25 18.23 -17.78
N ASP A 219 48.13 17.38 -17.25
CA ASP A 219 49.53 17.29 -17.68
C ASP A 219 50.25 18.65 -17.69
N LYS A 220 49.98 19.49 -16.68
CA LYS A 220 50.51 20.86 -16.51
C LYS A 220 50.12 21.85 -17.62
N LYS A 221 49.08 21.55 -18.39
CA LYS A 221 48.47 22.46 -19.37
C LYS A 221 47.05 22.83 -18.96
N PRO A 222 46.55 24.04 -19.28
CA PRO A 222 45.17 24.42 -19.06
C PRO A 222 44.21 23.40 -19.68
N ASN A 223 43.19 22.99 -18.92
CA ASN A 223 42.22 22.01 -19.37
C ASN A 223 41.24 22.61 -20.37
N THR A 224 41.40 22.28 -21.66
CA THR A 224 40.46 22.62 -22.73
C THR A 224 39.51 21.48 -23.09
N ARG A 225 39.66 20.31 -22.44
CA ARG A 225 38.81 19.12 -22.66
C ARG A 225 37.59 19.09 -21.74
N GLY A 226 37.52 20.04 -20.79
CA GLY A 226 36.42 20.14 -19.85
C GLY A 226 36.36 18.99 -18.84
N ALA A 227 35.18 18.58 -18.45
CA ALA A 227 34.97 17.38 -17.62
C ALA A 227 33.57 16.82 -17.83
N ALA A 228 33.43 15.50 -17.75
CA ALA A 228 32.14 14.84 -17.89
C ALA A 228 31.94 13.74 -16.84
N GLY A 229 30.69 13.52 -16.46
CA GLY A 229 30.37 12.47 -15.51
C GLY A 229 28.88 12.20 -15.44
N THR A 230 28.55 10.98 -15.02
CA THR A 230 27.18 10.50 -14.84
C THR A 230 26.97 10.00 -13.42
N MET A 231 25.76 10.12 -12.88
CA MET A 231 25.42 9.68 -11.54
C MET A 231 24.00 9.12 -11.51
N ALA A 232 23.80 7.99 -10.84
CA ALA A 232 22.47 7.47 -10.54
C ALA A 232 21.81 8.29 -9.43
N ILE A 233 20.52 8.56 -9.57
CA ILE A 233 19.69 9.21 -8.56
C ILE A 233 18.84 8.14 -7.89
N SER A 234 19.09 7.89 -6.61
CA SER A 234 18.32 6.92 -5.83
C SER A 234 16.90 7.42 -5.61
N LEU A 235 15.92 6.66 -6.09
CA LEU A 235 14.50 6.92 -5.88
C LEU A 235 14.01 6.16 -4.64
N ALA A 236 13.20 6.81 -3.81
CA ALA A 236 12.50 6.11 -2.73
C ALA A 236 11.31 5.32 -3.32
N PRO A 237 10.87 4.20 -2.68
CA PRO A 237 9.83 3.32 -3.24
C PRO A 237 8.50 3.98 -3.55
N SER A 238 8.17 5.08 -2.87
CA SER A 238 6.92 5.82 -3.05
C SER A 238 6.99 6.92 -4.10
N VAL A 239 8.14 7.13 -4.76
CA VAL A 239 8.30 8.19 -5.75
C VAL A 239 7.65 7.79 -7.07
N THR A 240 6.69 8.59 -7.51
CA THR A 240 5.87 8.32 -8.70
C THR A 240 6.22 9.19 -9.90
N ARG A 241 6.77 10.38 -9.66
CA ARG A 241 7.09 11.34 -10.73
C ARG A 241 8.19 12.29 -10.35
N VAL A 242 9.03 12.67 -11.32
CA VAL A 242 9.94 13.82 -11.26
C VAL A 242 9.26 15.04 -11.86
N LEU A 243 9.22 16.15 -11.10
CA LEU A 243 8.58 17.41 -11.51
C LEU A 243 9.59 18.43 -12.01
N ARG A 244 10.71 18.58 -11.29
CA ARG A 244 11.74 19.59 -11.57
C ARG A 244 13.12 19.05 -11.30
N LEU A 245 14.10 19.52 -12.07
CA LEU A 245 15.53 19.35 -11.80
C LEU A 245 16.13 20.71 -11.45
N ARG A 246 16.95 20.75 -10.41
CA ARG A 246 17.75 21.90 -10.01
C ARG A 246 19.22 21.53 -9.94
N VAL A 247 20.07 22.37 -10.54
CA VAL A 247 21.53 22.21 -10.48
C VAL A 247 22.15 23.55 -10.13
N ALA A 248 23.08 23.55 -9.17
CA ALA A 248 23.76 24.76 -8.73
C ALA A 248 25.25 24.56 -8.53
N GLY A 249 26.01 25.63 -8.78
CA GLY A 249 27.45 25.67 -8.62
C GLY A 249 28.02 27.08 -8.68
N GLU A 250 29.16 27.26 -8.02
CA GLU A 250 29.81 28.58 -7.86
C GLU A 250 30.53 29.03 -9.14
N ILE A 251 31.17 28.11 -9.86
CA ILE A 251 32.07 28.42 -10.97
C ILE A 251 31.69 27.57 -12.19
N ASN A 252 31.55 28.23 -13.33
CA ASN A 252 31.44 27.62 -14.64
C ASN A 252 32.15 28.54 -15.64
N ASP A 253 33.36 28.20 -16.05
CA ASP A 253 34.17 29.07 -16.91
C ASP A 253 33.70 29.08 -18.38
N ALA A 254 32.87 28.11 -18.77
CA ALA A 254 32.36 27.96 -20.14
C ALA A 254 30.93 27.41 -20.15
N ARG A 255 30.58 26.54 -21.11
CA ARG A 255 29.27 25.91 -21.17
C ARG A 255 29.21 24.66 -20.30
N LEU A 256 28.08 24.49 -19.60
CA LEU A 256 27.74 23.28 -18.85
C LEU A 256 26.46 22.67 -19.45
N SER A 257 26.55 21.45 -19.97
CA SER A 257 25.39 20.66 -20.40
C SER A 257 24.92 19.78 -19.25
N VAL A 258 23.62 19.81 -18.98
CA VAL A 258 22.94 18.97 -17.99
C VAL A 258 21.87 18.16 -18.71
N GLU A 259 21.92 16.84 -18.54
CA GLU A 259 20.96 15.93 -19.15
C GLU A 259 20.45 14.91 -18.11
N LEU A 260 19.12 14.78 -18.03
CA LEU A 260 18.44 13.86 -17.12
C LEU A 260 17.89 12.69 -17.93
N PHE A 261 18.18 11.48 -17.49
CA PHE A 261 17.78 10.25 -18.14
C PHE A 261 16.82 9.45 -17.27
N LEU A 262 15.72 9.03 -17.88
CA LEU A 262 14.87 7.97 -17.40
C LEU A 262 15.42 6.64 -17.93
N GLY A 263 15.95 5.84 -17.02
CA GLY A 263 16.44 4.50 -17.26
C GLY A 263 15.44 3.43 -16.86
N GLY A 264 15.82 2.17 -17.04
CA GLY A 264 15.11 1.04 -16.46
C GLY A 264 14.88 -0.12 -17.42
N TRP A 265 13.78 -0.82 -17.18
CA TRP A 265 13.36 -1.99 -17.96
C TRP A 265 11.88 -1.90 -18.33
N ASP A 266 11.60 -2.07 -19.62
CA ASP A 266 10.23 -2.26 -20.12
C ASP A 266 9.94 -3.76 -20.15
N THR A 267 9.02 -4.21 -19.28
CA THR A 267 8.63 -5.63 -19.16
C THR A 267 7.85 -6.11 -20.38
N GLY A 268 7.03 -5.26 -21.00
CA GLY A 268 6.22 -5.59 -22.16
C GLY A 268 7.08 -5.72 -23.42
N ALA A 269 7.95 -4.74 -23.66
CA ALA A 269 8.87 -4.75 -24.80
C ALA A 269 10.13 -5.61 -24.57
N ARG A 270 10.37 -6.06 -23.32
CA ARG A 270 11.57 -6.79 -22.88
C ARG A 270 12.86 -6.09 -23.30
N LYS A 271 12.92 -4.77 -23.07
CA LYS A 271 14.01 -3.92 -23.55
C LYS A 271 14.48 -2.95 -22.48
N HIS A 272 15.77 -2.63 -22.52
CA HIS A 272 16.33 -1.54 -21.73
C HIS A 272 15.75 -0.19 -22.16
N VAL A 273 15.34 0.60 -21.18
CA VAL A 273 14.89 1.98 -21.37
C VAL A 273 16.05 2.92 -21.06
N ALA A 274 16.37 3.80 -21.99
CA ALA A 274 17.35 4.87 -21.84
C ALA A 274 16.82 6.11 -22.58
N LYS A 275 16.04 6.92 -21.89
CA LYS A 275 15.34 8.06 -22.47
C LYS A 275 15.82 9.35 -21.85
N SER A 276 16.30 10.29 -22.68
CA SER A 276 16.56 11.66 -22.24
C SER A 276 15.22 12.38 -22.03
N ILE A 277 14.98 12.83 -20.80
CA ILE A 277 13.71 13.48 -20.39
C ILE A 277 13.88 14.98 -20.12
N LEU A 278 15.12 15.45 -20.03
CA LEU A 278 15.46 16.87 -19.90
C LEU A 278 16.89 17.09 -20.39
N LYS A 279 17.11 18.12 -21.22
CA LYS A 279 18.44 18.57 -21.63
C LYS A 279 18.50 20.08 -21.65
N HIS A 280 19.45 20.66 -20.91
CA HIS A 280 19.67 22.10 -20.86
C HIS A 280 21.15 22.44 -20.85
N GLU A 281 21.44 23.64 -21.33
CA GLU A 281 22.78 24.23 -21.29
C GLU A 281 22.78 25.46 -20.38
N ILE A 282 23.80 25.56 -19.53
CA ILE A 282 24.06 26.71 -18.67
C ILE A 282 25.25 27.47 -19.27
N LYS A 283 25.10 28.79 -19.37
CA LYS A 283 26.17 29.70 -19.80
C LYS A 283 27.20 29.87 -18.67
N GLY A 284 28.35 30.45 -19.01
CA GLY A 284 29.41 30.70 -18.03
C GLY A 284 28.98 31.67 -16.92
N GLY A 285 29.59 31.50 -15.74
CA GLY A 285 29.29 32.21 -14.50
C GLY A 285 28.70 31.31 -13.41
N PRO A 286 28.50 31.85 -12.18
CA PRO A 286 27.78 31.15 -11.12
C PRO A 286 26.35 30.83 -11.56
N TYR A 287 25.81 29.69 -11.13
CA TYR A 287 24.51 29.22 -11.60
C TYR A 287 23.69 28.54 -10.50
N ASP A 288 22.37 28.72 -10.59
CA ASP A 288 21.35 28.09 -9.75
C ASP A 288 20.07 27.97 -10.57
N GLU A 289 20.04 26.96 -11.44
CA GLU A 289 19.01 26.82 -12.45
C GLU A 289 18.02 25.72 -12.07
N THR A 290 16.73 25.95 -12.35
CA THR A 290 15.66 24.98 -12.12
C THR A 290 14.79 24.83 -13.36
N TRP A 291 14.59 23.60 -13.81
CA TRP A 291 13.82 23.28 -15.01
C TRP A 291 12.69 22.29 -14.74
N HIS A 292 11.58 22.45 -15.46
CA HIS A 292 10.44 21.55 -15.40
C HIS A 292 10.65 20.30 -16.27
N VAL A 293 10.33 19.14 -15.71
CA VAL A 293 10.42 17.84 -16.39
C VAL A 293 9.04 17.45 -16.90
N LYS A 294 8.85 17.46 -18.22
CA LYS A 294 7.55 17.16 -18.86
C LYS A 294 7.21 15.67 -18.83
N GLU A 295 8.20 14.80 -19.00
CA GLU A 295 8.04 13.35 -19.14
C GLU A 295 8.71 12.62 -17.96
N GLY A 296 8.30 12.99 -16.74
CA GLY A 296 8.94 12.52 -15.51
C GLY A 296 8.22 11.38 -14.80
N ASP A 297 7.25 10.71 -15.43
CA ASP A 297 6.53 9.58 -14.81
C ASP A 297 7.46 8.39 -14.60
N LEU A 298 7.35 7.76 -13.42
CA LEU A 298 8.20 6.66 -12.99
C LEU A 298 7.37 5.41 -12.72
N HIS A 299 7.84 4.28 -13.25
CA HIS A 299 7.34 2.97 -12.85
C HIS A 299 7.99 2.57 -11.52
N LEU A 300 7.17 2.18 -10.55
CA LEU A 300 7.58 1.95 -9.16
C LEU A 300 8.69 0.89 -9.03
N GLU A 301 8.64 -0.15 -9.87
CA GLU A 301 9.54 -1.31 -9.75
C GLU A 301 10.69 -1.30 -10.76
N THR A 302 10.57 -0.57 -11.87
CA THR A 302 11.44 -0.79 -13.04
C THR A 302 12.11 0.47 -13.55
N SER A 303 11.65 1.66 -13.15
CA SER A 303 12.28 2.91 -13.55
C SER A 303 13.50 3.22 -12.70
N THR A 304 14.54 3.70 -13.36
CA THR A 304 15.72 4.28 -12.70
C THR A 304 15.92 5.70 -13.21
N LEU A 305 16.64 6.51 -12.45
CA LEU A 305 16.94 7.88 -12.85
C LEU A 305 18.44 8.11 -12.78
N SER A 306 18.98 8.79 -13.78
CA SER A 306 20.38 9.20 -13.78
C SER A 306 20.54 10.58 -14.40
N ILE A 307 21.62 11.26 -14.03
CA ILE A 307 21.97 12.57 -14.53
C ILE A 307 23.38 12.54 -15.11
N GLU A 308 23.53 13.17 -16.27
CA GLU A 308 24.81 13.42 -16.91
C GLU A 308 25.09 14.93 -16.90
N ILE A 309 26.30 15.30 -16.50
CA ILE A 309 26.77 16.68 -16.57
C ILE A 309 28.08 16.70 -17.36
N ARG A 310 28.17 17.60 -18.33
CA ARG A 310 29.39 17.88 -19.11
C ARG A 310 29.73 19.36 -19.03
N SER A 311 30.98 19.66 -18.76
CA SER A 311 31.56 21.01 -18.82
C SER A 311 32.55 21.07 -19.97
N GLU A 312 32.61 22.20 -20.66
CA GLU A 312 33.62 22.45 -21.70
C GLU A 312 34.96 22.97 -21.12
N ALA A 313 34.93 23.50 -19.90
CA ALA A 313 36.09 24.04 -19.19
C ALA A 313 36.01 23.73 -17.69
N TYR A 314 36.66 24.52 -16.86
CA TYR A 314 36.59 24.34 -15.41
C TYR A 314 35.19 24.69 -14.88
N ALA A 315 34.59 23.72 -14.20
CA ALA A 315 33.29 23.89 -13.53
C ALA A 315 33.30 23.25 -12.14
N ARG A 316 32.46 23.78 -11.25
CA ARG A 316 32.12 23.21 -9.95
C ARG A 316 30.63 22.93 -9.91
N VAL A 317 30.25 21.73 -9.48
CA VAL A 317 28.85 21.34 -9.26
C VAL A 317 28.70 21.01 -7.78
N SER A 318 27.89 21.79 -7.08
CA SER A 318 27.72 21.69 -5.63
C SER A 318 26.41 20.98 -5.25
N LEU A 319 25.35 21.20 -6.03
CA LEU A 319 24.03 20.65 -5.75
C LEU A 319 23.40 20.07 -7.03
N VAL A 320 22.88 18.86 -6.90
CA VAL A 320 21.85 18.31 -7.78
C VAL A 320 20.63 18.03 -6.92
N ALA A 321 19.47 18.51 -7.33
CA ALA A 321 18.23 18.23 -6.63
C ALA A 321 17.11 17.97 -7.61
N ILE A 322 16.23 17.04 -7.28
CA ILE A 322 15.00 16.80 -8.03
C ILE A 322 13.81 17.02 -7.11
N GLU A 323 12.80 17.70 -7.62
CA GLU A 323 11.50 17.72 -6.98
C GLU A 323 10.69 16.53 -7.48
N VAL A 324 10.13 15.76 -6.55
CA VAL A 324 9.38 14.55 -6.84
C VAL A 324 7.99 14.61 -6.22
N THR A 325 7.06 13.86 -6.81
CA THR A 325 5.83 13.46 -6.12
C THR A 325 6.02 12.10 -5.47
N CYS A 326 5.49 11.94 -4.27
CA CYS A 326 5.37 10.66 -3.60
C CYS A 326 3.90 10.29 -3.36
N ASP A 327 3.62 9.00 -3.46
CA ASP A 327 2.35 8.42 -3.03
C ASP A 327 2.56 7.57 -1.78
N PRO A 328 2.19 8.07 -0.59
CA PRO A 328 2.37 7.32 0.64
C PRO A 328 1.47 6.09 0.73
N ALA A 329 0.39 5.99 -0.05
CA ALA A 329 -0.46 4.79 -0.09
C ALA A 329 0.26 3.59 -0.72
N LEU A 330 1.33 3.82 -1.49
CA LEU A 330 2.14 2.79 -2.16
C LEU A 330 3.31 2.29 -1.30
N LEU A 331 3.51 2.85 -0.11
CA LEU A 331 4.40 2.25 0.87
C LEU A 331 3.72 1.00 1.42
N HIS A 332 3.99 -0.15 0.80
CA HIS A 332 3.73 -1.42 1.46
C HIS A 332 4.54 -1.43 2.75
N VAL A 333 3.87 -1.21 3.88
CA VAL A 333 4.42 -1.56 5.19
C VAL A 333 4.63 -3.06 5.09
N ALA A 334 5.90 -3.48 4.98
CA ALA A 334 6.23 -4.89 5.08
C ALA A 334 5.56 -5.42 6.34
N ASP A 335 4.82 -6.53 6.23
CA ASP A 335 4.26 -7.20 7.39
C ASP A 335 5.38 -7.32 8.42
N VAL A 336 5.15 -6.75 9.60
CA VAL A 336 6.02 -6.98 10.75
C VAL A 336 5.85 -8.46 11.05
N VAL A 337 6.77 -9.26 10.52
CA VAL A 337 6.93 -10.65 10.92
C VAL A 337 7.31 -10.61 12.40
N GLU A 338 6.33 -10.83 13.28
CA GLU A 338 6.57 -11.14 14.70
C GLU A 338 7.17 -12.54 14.86
#